data_AF-A0A7L5YL10-F1
#
_entry.id   AF-A0A7L5YL10-F1
#
_cell.length_a   1.000
_cell.length_b   1.000
_cell.length_c   1.000
_cell.angle_alpha   90.00
_cell.angle_beta   90.00
_cell.angle_gamma   90.00
#
_symmetry.space_group_name_H-M   'P 1'
#
loop_
_entity.id
_entity.type
_entity.pdbx_description
1 polymer ?
#
loop_
_entity_poly.entity_id
_entity_poly.type
_entity_poly.pdbx_seq_one_letter_code
_entity_poly.pdbx_strand_id
1 'polypeptide(L)' 'MGTDMWLKEDVKNILTGVHVAHASLAQHFSDPQVRAYREGFLAALTATAASFGIAPGDVVTQDVAVASPKPHPS' A
#
# COMPACT_ATOMS: atom_id res chain seq x y z
N MET A 1 22.16 16.99 3.97
CA MET A 1 21.92 15.63 4.49
C MET A 1 20.53 15.46 5.14
N GLY A 2 19.83 16.51 5.58
CA GLY A 2 18.47 16.36 6.16
C GLY A 2 17.32 16.30 5.13
N THR A 3 17.46 16.99 3.99
CA THR A 3 16.40 17.10 2.98
C THR A 3 16.13 15.81 2.21
N ASP A 4 17.18 15.06 1.85
CA ASP A 4 17.04 13.78 1.13
C ASP A 4 16.37 12.69 1.97
N MET A 5 16.64 12.69 3.28
CA MET A 5 16.05 11.75 4.23
C MET A 5 14.56 12.04 4.43
N TRP A 6 14.20 13.31 4.55
CA TRP A 6 12.80 13.76 4.66
C TRP A 6 12.00 13.44 3.39
N LEU A 7 12.59 13.69 2.20
CA LEU A 7 11.97 13.34 0.92
C LEU A 7 11.73 11.82 0.80
N LYS A 8 12.68 10.99 1.26
CA LYS A 8 12.55 9.53 1.20
C LYS A 8 11.44 9.01 2.12
N GLU A 9 11.29 9.57 3.31
CA GLU A 9 10.18 9.23 4.23
C GLU A 9 8.83 9.66 3.66
N ASP A 10 8.73 10.85 3.09
CA ASP A 10 7.49 11.33 2.46
C ASP A 10 7.08 10.44 1.27
N VAL A 11 8.04 10.08 0.40
CA VAL A 11 7.77 9.16 -0.70
C VAL A 11 7.32 7.79 -0.18
N LYS A 12 7.96 7.26 0.86
CA LYS A 12 7.54 6.00 1.49
C LYS A 12 6.12 6.08 2.03
N ASN A 13 5.76 7.17 2.72
CA ASN A 13 4.43 7.38 3.27
C ASN A 13 3.37 7.46 2.17
N ILE A 14 3.66 8.18 1.08
CA ILE A 14 2.78 8.28 -0.08
C ILE A 14 2.57 6.91 -0.71
N LEU A 15 3.65 6.17 -1.03
CA LEU A 15 3.56 4.84 -1.63
C LEU A 15 2.77 3.86 -0.75
N THR A 16 2.93 3.97 0.57
CA THR A 16 2.16 3.20 1.56
C THR A 16 0.67 3.55 1.49
N GLY A 17 0.31 4.84 1.46
CA GLY A 17 -1.08 5.28 1.33
C GLY A 17 -1.74 4.81 0.04
N VAL A 18 -1.03 4.90 -1.09
CA VAL A 18 -1.51 4.40 -2.40
C VAL A 18 -1.74 2.88 -2.33
N HIS A 19 -0.83 2.12 -1.70
CA HIS A 19 -1.01 0.68 -1.52
C HIS A 19 -2.23 0.33 -0.66
N VAL A 20 -2.47 1.04 0.44
CA VAL A 20 -3.64 0.79 1.32
C VAL A 20 -4.95 1.09 0.60
N ALA A 21 -5.04 2.22 -0.12
CA ALA A 21 -6.20 2.53 -0.97
C ALA A 21 -6.40 1.46 -2.06
N HIS A 22 -5.28 1.06 -2.67
CA HIS A 22 -5.03 -0.18 -3.39
C HIS A 22 -5.85 -1.37 -2.90
N ALA A 23 -5.37 -1.89 -1.77
CA ALA A 23 -5.82 -3.11 -1.15
C ALA A 23 -7.30 -3.05 -0.72
N SER A 24 -7.73 -1.90 -0.19
CA SER A 24 -9.12 -1.67 0.23
C SER A 24 -10.10 -1.83 -0.93
N LEU A 25 -9.85 -1.15 -2.06
CA LEU A 25 -10.69 -1.27 -3.24
C LEU A 25 -10.77 -2.72 -3.72
N ALA A 26 -9.65 -3.39 -3.65
CA ALA A 26 -9.48 -4.67 -4.27
C ALA A 26 -10.17 -5.80 -3.46
N GLN A 27 -10.47 -5.60 -2.17
CA GLN A 27 -11.33 -6.51 -1.38
C GLN A 27 -12.76 -6.60 -1.92
N HIS A 28 -13.21 -5.61 -2.71
CA HIS A 28 -14.56 -5.56 -3.24
C HIS A 28 -14.74 -6.25 -4.61
N PHE A 29 -13.65 -6.73 -5.24
CA PHE A 29 -13.71 -7.32 -6.57
C PHE A 29 -13.01 -8.67 -6.62
N SER A 30 -13.73 -9.70 -7.07
CA SER A 30 -13.24 -11.09 -7.22
C SER A 30 -12.86 -11.44 -8.67
N ASP A 31 -12.87 -10.46 -9.57
CA ASP A 31 -12.71 -10.68 -11.02
C ASP A 31 -11.24 -11.05 -11.36
N PRO A 32 -10.99 -12.08 -12.19
CA PRO A 32 -9.66 -12.42 -12.68
C PRO A 32 -8.90 -11.26 -13.34
N GLN A 33 -9.59 -10.34 -14.02
CA GLN A 33 -8.96 -9.15 -14.60
C GLN A 33 -8.44 -8.20 -13.52
N VAL A 34 -9.13 -8.10 -12.39
CA VAL A 34 -8.70 -7.31 -11.23
C VAL A 34 -7.46 -7.93 -10.58
N ARG A 35 -7.30 -9.25 -10.63
CA ARG A 35 -6.05 -9.91 -10.18
C ARG A 35 -4.86 -9.54 -11.05
N ALA A 36 -4.98 -9.62 -12.37
CA ALA A 36 -3.89 -9.23 -13.28
C ALA A 36 -3.53 -7.74 -13.13
N TYR A 37 -4.53 -6.87 -12.95
CA TYR A 37 -4.31 -5.47 -12.66
C TYR A 37 -3.55 -5.25 -11.33
N ARG A 38 -3.93 -5.95 -10.25
CA ARG A 38 -3.23 -5.89 -8.95
C ARG A 38 -1.75 -6.25 -9.08
N GLU A 39 -1.44 -7.31 -9.81
CA GLU A 39 -0.05 -7.74 -10.03
C GLU A 39 0.76 -6.66 -10.76
N GLY A 40 0.21 -6.06 -11.81
CA GLY A 40 0.83 -4.94 -12.51
C GLY A 40 1.00 -3.70 -11.63
N PHE A 41 0.00 -3.38 -10.81
CA PHE A 41 0.05 -2.28 -9.85
C PHE A 41 1.18 -2.49 -8.83
N LEU A 42 1.30 -3.68 -8.25
CA LEU A 42 2.36 -3.99 -7.28
C LEU A 42 3.75 -3.92 -7.91
N ALA A 43 3.89 -4.40 -9.15
CA ALA A 43 5.15 -4.28 -9.89
C ALA A 43 5.54 -2.82 -10.12
N ALA A 44 4.59 -1.97 -10.52
CA ALA A 44 4.82 -0.54 -10.74
C ALA A 44 5.16 0.20 -9.43
N LEU A 45 4.45 -0.11 -8.34
CA LEU A 45 4.71 0.47 -7.02
C LEU A 45 6.12 0.11 -6.54
N THR A 46 6.53 -1.15 -6.74
CA THR A 46 7.86 -1.65 -6.38
C THR A 46 8.96 -0.98 -7.19
N ALA A 47 8.78 -0.86 -8.51
CA ALA A 47 9.73 -0.17 -9.38
C ALA A 47 9.87 1.31 -9.01
N THR A 48 8.75 1.96 -8.65
CA THR A 48 8.74 3.35 -8.17
C THR A 48 9.48 3.48 -6.85
N ALA A 49 9.23 2.60 -5.86
CA ALA A 49 9.99 2.61 -4.60
C ALA A 49 11.50 2.46 -4.84
N ALA A 50 11.89 1.54 -5.73
CA ALA A 50 13.28 1.28 -6.07
C ALA A 50 13.98 2.50 -6.72
N SER A 51 13.28 3.31 -7.52
CA SER A 51 13.88 4.51 -8.12
C SER A 51 14.22 5.61 -7.09
N PHE A 52 13.59 5.58 -5.92
CA PHE A 52 13.90 6.43 -4.76
C PHE A 52 14.81 5.73 -3.73
N GLY A 53 15.36 4.55 -4.07
CA GLY A 53 16.20 3.76 -3.17
C GLY A 53 15.48 3.22 -1.94
N ILE A 54 14.16 3.07 -2.00
CA ILE A 54 13.31 2.48 -0.96
C ILE A 54 13.21 0.98 -1.24
N ALA A 55 13.48 0.14 -0.25
CA ALA A 55 13.37 -1.30 -0.43
C ALA A 55 11.89 -1.71 -0.53
N PRO A 56 11.54 -2.76 -1.30
CA PRO A 56 10.14 -3.19 -1.46
C PRO A 56 9.45 -3.51 -0.13
N GLY A 57 10.18 -4.04 0.86
CA GLY A 57 9.66 -4.35 2.19
C GLY A 57 9.46 -3.13 3.11
N ASP A 58 9.94 -1.95 2.70
CA ASP A 58 9.78 -0.73 3.50
C ASP A 58 8.44 -0.04 3.25
N VAL A 59 7.74 -0.35 2.16
CA VAL A 59 6.37 0.09 1.92
C VAL A 59 5.46 -0.83 2.72
N VAL A 60 5.05 -0.37 3.90
CA VAL A 60 4.34 -1.19 4.88
C VAL A 60 2.97 -1.57 4.32
N THR A 61 2.82 -2.83 3.93
CA THR A 61 1.52 -3.48 3.75
C THR A 61 0.94 -3.72 5.14
N GLN A 62 0.50 -2.67 5.84
CA GLN A 62 -0.24 -2.88 7.07
C GLN A 62 -1.56 -3.52 6.65
N ASP A 63 -1.71 -4.80 6.93
CA ASP A 63 -3.00 -5.46 6.97
C ASP A 63 -3.83 -4.63 7.94
N VAL A 64 -4.73 -3.81 7.41
CA VAL A 64 -5.67 -3.04 8.22
C VAL A 64 -6.56 -4.10 8.85
N ALA A 65 -6.18 -4.56 10.03
CA ALA A 65 -7.03 -5.33 10.89
C ALA A 65 -8.28 -4.47 11.10
N VAL A 66 -9.32 -4.74 10.32
CA VAL A 66 -10.64 -4.14 10.48
C VAL A 66 -11.07 -4.51 11.89
N ALA A 67 -10.94 -3.56 12.81
CA ALA A 67 -11.41 -3.73 14.18
C ALA A 67 -12.88 -4.16 14.09
N SER A 68 -13.16 -5.38 14.52
CA SER A 68 -14.52 -5.91 14.54
C SER A 68 -15.40 -4.96 15.37
N PRO A 69 -16.56 -4.52 14.84
CA PRO A 69 -17.44 -3.63 15.60
C PRO A 69 -17.89 -4.37 16.86
N LYS A 70 -17.69 -3.72 18.02
CA LYS A 70 -18.09 -4.24 19.33
C LYS A 70 -19.61 -4.47 19.30
N PRO A 71 -20.12 -5.66 19.67
CA PRO A 71 -21.55 -5.93 19.62
C PRO A 71 -22.30 -4.97 20.55
N HIS A 72 -23.33 -4.32 20.02
CA HIS A 72 -24.22 -3.48 20.81
C HIS A 72 -24.99 -4.36 21.80
N PRO A 73 -24.97 -4.07 23.12
CA PRO A 73 -25.80 -4.80 24.08
C PRO A 73 -27.28 -4.49 23.78
N SER A 74 -28.06 -5.56 23.66
CA SER A 74 -29.52 -5.53 23.51
C SER A 74 -30.21 -5.09 24.79
#